data_AF-A0A397Y191-F1
#
_entry.id   AF-A0A397Y191-F1
#
_cell.length_a   1.000
_cell.length_b   1.000
_cell.length_c   1.000
_cell.angle_alpha   90.00
_cell.angle_beta   90.00
_cell.angle_gamma   90.00
#
_symmetry.space_group_name_H-M   'P 1'
#
loop_
_entity.id
_entity.type
_entity.pdbx_description
1 polymer ?
#
loop_
_entity_poly.entity_id
_entity_poly.type
_entity_poly.pdbx_seq_one_letter_code
_entity_poly.pdbx_strand_id
1 'polypeptide(L)'
;MELWRKRKEKGKARKCFLENGSIFLEKLIADCNGISNPIRMFSFDQISKATNDFDPKCCLNEYMQFRWYKGNIEGRPYTIKRYPERLYERKEEMAYNEIALSARVSNHSGFLKLIGCCLEFPFPVLVFEDLDYTVMNHRGSVGSFLEAPLLPWNVRLKIAKEIAIAITYLHTAFPRIIIHRDILPTNVFLDKNGKAKLADFFYAIALPEGKSWILEEQVYGIMGYIDPTYFSTRLLTEYSDVFSFGILMLKGEFTETIYRVGVRDIVEAERCQVDMLVNLTFRCCERSVEKRPKMIDVAKELKRIERSLS
;
A
#
# COMPACT_ATOMS: atom_id res chain seq x y z
N MET A 1 11.25 -40.62 -13.93
CA MET A 1 10.14 -39.95 -13.21
C MET A 1 10.28 -38.42 -13.20
N GLU A 2 11.48 -37.86 -13.06
CA GLU A 2 11.69 -36.40 -12.93
C GLU A 2 11.40 -35.57 -14.19
N LEU A 3 11.74 -36.08 -15.38
CA LEU A 3 11.39 -35.45 -16.66
C LEU A 3 9.87 -35.35 -16.90
N TRP A 4 9.12 -36.34 -16.43
CA TRP A 4 7.65 -36.36 -16.51
C TRP A 4 7.03 -35.34 -15.55
N ARG A 5 7.57 -35.21 -14.33
CA ARG A 5 7.15 -34.19 -13.36
C ARG A 5 7.39 -32.78 -13.89
N LYS A 6 8.59 -32.52 -14.42
CA LYS A 6 8.94 -31.23 -15.05
C LYS A 6 8.04 -30.89 -16.25
N ARG A 7 7.68 -31.87 -17.09
CA ARG A 7 6.73 -31.65 -18.20
C ARG A 7 5.33 -31.29 -17.71
N LYS A 8 4.85 -31.95 -16.64
CA LYS A 8 3.54 -31.67 -16.03
C LYS A 8 3.49 -30.28 -15.38
N GLU A 9 4.55 -29.91 -14.66
CA GLU A 9 4.71 -28.58 -14.06
C GLU A 9 4.76 -27.48 -15.13
N LYS A 10 5.52 -27.68 -16.22
CA LYS A 10 5.52 -26.75 -17.37
C LYS A 10 4.15 -26.62 -18.04
N GLY A 11 3.41 -27.73 -18.17
CA GLY A 11 2.05 -27.70 -18.69
C GLY A 11 1.09 -26.89 -17.81
N LYS A 12 1.20 -27.05 -16.49
CA LYS A 12 0.42 -26.29 -15.51
C LYS A 12 0.78 -24.80 -15.52
N ALA A 13 2.07 -24.48 -15.52
CA ALA A 13 2.58 -23.10 -15.58
C ALA A 13 2.09 -22.37 -16.82
N ARG A 14 2.14 -23.02 -18.00
CA ARG A 14 1.62 -22.45 -19.25
C ARG A 14 0.11 -22.19 -19.19
N LYS A 15 -0.66 -23.09 -18.59
CA LYS A 15 -2.11 -22.90 -18.41
C LYS A 15 -2.38 -21.68 -17.52
N CYS A 16 -1.72 -21.59 -16.36
CA CYS A 16 -1.84 -20.44 -15.47
C CYS A 16 -1.44 -19.13 -16.16
N PHE A 17 -0.35 -19.12 -16.93
CA PHE A 17 0.08 -17.94 -17.67
C PHE A 17 -0.99 -17.41 -18.63
N LEU A 18 -1.67 -18.29 -19.37
CA LEU A 18 -2.73 -17.89 -20.30
C LEU A 18 -3.96 -17.36 -19.58
N GLU A 19 -4.43 -18.08 -18.53
CA GLU A 19 -5.62 -17.69 -17.75
C GLU A 19 -5.39 -16.39 -16.98
N ASN A 20 -4.28 -16.29 -16.26
CA ASN A 20 -3.92 -15.10 -15.49
C ASN A 20 -3.58 -13.92 -16.41
N GLY A 21 -2.93 -14.20 -17.55
CA GLY A 21 -2.57 -13.22 -18.55
C GLY A 21 -3.78 -12.57 -19.21
N SER A 22 -4.84 -13.34 -19.51
CA SER A 22 -6.07 -12.77 -20.08
C SER A 22 -6.76 -11.84 -19.09
N ILE A 23 -6.93 -12.27 -17.82
CA ILE A 23 -7.56 -11.44 -16.79
C ILE A 23 -6.74 -10.17 -16.54
N PHE A 24 -5.41 -10.30 -16.41
CA PHE A 24 -4.52 -9.15 -16.25
C PHE A 24 -4.67 -8.16 -17.40
N LEU A 25 -4.64 -8.64 -18.65
CA LEU A 25 -4.76 -7.79 -19.83
C LEU A 25 -6.11 -7.06 -19.87
N GLU A 26 -7.21 -7.73 -19.53
CA GLU A 26 -8.52 -7.10 -19.40
C GLU A 26 -8.51 -5.97 -18.35
N LYS A 27 -7.91 -6.18 -17.18
CA LYS A 27 -7.79 -5.13 -16.14
C LYS A 27 -6.92 -3.96 -16.62
N LEU A 28 -5.82 -4.24 -17.31
CA LEU A 28 -4.93 -3.19 -17.82
C LEU A 28 -5.62 -2.33 -18.89
N ILE A 29 -6.38 -2.95 -19.80
CA ILE A 29 -7.17 -2.26 -20.81
C ILE A 29 -8.26 -1.42 -20.12
N ALA A 30 -8.99 -2.01 -19.18
CA ALA A 30 -10.07 -1.32 -18.47
C ALA A 30 -9.57 -0.15 -17.60
N ASP A 31 -8.35 -0.20 -17.07
CA ASP A 31 -7.80 0.88 -16.24
C ASP A 31 -7.15 2.01 -17.06
N CYS A 32 -6.34 1.66 -18.05
CA CYS A 32 -5.42 2.58 -18.72
C CYS A 32 -5.29 2.37 -20.24
N ASN A 33 -6.29 1.73 -20.88
CA ASN A 33 -6.26 1.38 -22.31
C ASN A 33 -5.01 0.56 -22.70
N GLY A 34 -4.45 -0.20 -21.76
CA GLY A 34 -3.23 -1.00 -21.94
C GLY A 34 -1.93 -0.21 -21.76
N ILE A 35 -1.98 1.09 -21.48
CA ILE A 35 -0.80 1.95 -21.34
C ILE A 35 -0.39 2.03 -19.86
N SER A 36 0.65 1.28 -19.50
CA SER A 36 1.23 1.30 -18.15
C SER A 36 2.75 1.43 -18.18
N ASN A 37 3.36 1.68 -17.01
CA ASN A 37 4.81 1.63 -16.93
C ASN A 37 5.28 0.19 -17.22
N PRO A 38 6.38 0.00 -17.97
CA PRO A 38 6.86 -1.33 -18.31
C PRO A 38 7.15 -2.17 -17.07
N ILE A 39 6.57 -3.38 -17.03
CA ILE A 39 6.80 -4.37 -16.00
C ILE A 39 7.45 -5.63 -16.58
N ARG A 40 8.37 -6.24 -15.83
CA ARG A 40 9.05 -7.48 -16.24
C ARG A 40 8.16 -8.68 -15.96
N MET A 41 8.01 -9.58 -16.95
CA MET A 41 7.45 -10.91 -16.71
C MET A 41 8.56 -11.82 -16.20
N PHE A 42 8.42 -12.30 -14.96
CA PHE A 42 9.32 -13.28 -14.36
C PHE A 42 8.78 -14.69 -14.59
N SER A 43 9.67 -15.68 -14.68
CA SER A 43 9.26 -17.09 -14.79
C SER A 43 9.03 -17.73 -13.42
N PHE A 44 8.29 -18.83 -13.40
CA PHE A 44 8.13 -19.70 -12.24
C PHE A 44 9.49 -20.08 -11.66
N ASP A 45 10.43 -20.54 -12.50
CA ASP A 45 11.76 -20.99 -12.08
C ASP A 45 12.56 -19.87 -11.40
N GLN A 46 12.47 -18.64 -11.90
CA GLN A 46 13.15 -17.49 -11.28
C GLN A 46 12.59 -17.19 -9.89
N ILE A 47 11.26 -17.17 -9.74
CA ILE A 47 10.61 -16.90 -8.47
C ILE A 47 10.86 -18.02 -7.46
N SER A 48 10.63 -19.29 -7.86
CA SER A 48 10.86 -20.45 -7.01
C SER A 48 12.30 -20.52 -6.51
N LYS A 49 13.28 -20.31 -7.40
CA LYS A 49 14.68 -20.27 -7.00
C LYS A 49 14.99 -19.11 -6.05
N ALA A 50 14.43 -17.92 -6.31
CA ALA A 50 14.71 -16.74 -5.52
C ALA A 50 14.14 -16.83 -4.09
N THR A 51 13.02 -17.53 -3.90
CA THR A 51 12.36 -17.69 -2.60
C THR A 51 12.63 -19.04 -1.93
N ASN A 52 13.51 -19.88 -2.49
CA ASN A 52 13.71 -21.27 -2.08
C ASN A 52 12.39 -22.05 -1.96
N ASP A 53 11.57 -21.99 -3.02
CA ASP A 53 10.20 -22.52 -3.05
C ASP A 53 9.30 -21.95 -1.95
N PHE A 54 9.48 -20.67 -1.65
CA PHE A 54 8.76 -19.93 -0.61
C PHE A 54 8.98 -20.51 0.79
N ASP A 55 10.23 -20.87 1.08
CA ASP A 55 10.68 -21.29 2.40
C ASP A 55 10.28 -20.23 3.44
N PRO A 56 9.67 -20.63 4.57
CA PRO A 56 9.34 -19.71 5.66
C PRO A 56 10.51 -18.85 6.14
N LYS A 57 11.76 -19.32 5.99
CA LYS A 57 12.98 -18.53 6.32
C LYS A 57 13.20 -17.32 5.42
N CYS A 58 12.63 -17.32 4.21
CA CYS A 58 12.66 -16.20 3.28
C CYS A 58 11.49 -15.23 3.50
N CYS A 59 10.53 -15.58 4.36
CA CYS A 59 9.37 -14.75 4.67
C CYS A 59 9.81 -13.53 5.50
N LEU A 60 9.50 -12.34 5.01
CA LEU A 60 9.72 -11.08 5.71
C LEU A 60 8.56 -10.80 6.67
N ASN A 61 7.34 -10.92 6.16
CA ASN A 61 6.12 -10.64 6.90
C ASN A 61 4.98 -11.50 6.38
N GLU A 62 4.10 -11.91 7.30
CA GLU A 62 2.90 -12.66 6.99
C GLU A 62 1.65 -11.87 7.41
N TYR A 63 0.73 -11.73 6.46
CA TYR A 63 -0.57 -11.13 6.64
C TYR A 63 -1.65 -12.13 6.25
N MET A 64 -2.90 -11.85 6.62
CA MET A 64 -4.03 -12.73 6.30
C MET A 64 -4.19 -12.92 4.79
N GLN A 65 -3.99 -11.86 3.99
CA GLN A 65 -4.21 -11.86 2.54
C GLN A 65 -2.96 -12.24 1.73
N PHE A 66 -1.75 -12.03 2.24
CA PHE A 66 -0.51 -12.26 1.49
C PHE A 66 0.70 -12.40 2.42
N ARG A 67 1.82 -12.83 1.83
CA ARG A 67 3.14 -12.90 2.47
C ARG A 67 4.16 -12.16 1.62
N TRP A 68 5.04 -11.42 2.27
CA TRP A 68 6.22 -10.83 1.64
C TRP A 68 7.42 -11.75 1.83
N TYR A 69 8.19 -11.94 0.76
CA TYR A 69 9.43 -12.71 0.77
C TYR A 69 10.58 -11.85 0.25
N LYS A 70 11.77 -12.04 0.81
CA LYS A 70 13.01 -11.56 0.19
C LYS A 70 13.51 -12.62 -0.79
N GLY A 71 13.92 -12.20 -1.97
CA GLY A 71 14.49 -13.09 -2.97
C GLY A 71 15.57 -12.42 -3.79
N ASN A 72 16.47 -13.21 -4.34
CA ASN A 72 17.53 -12.73 -5.23
C ASN A 72 17.40 -13.37 -6.61
N ILE A 73 17.17 -12.55 -7.63
CA ILE A 73 17.03 -12.97 -9.03
C ILE A 73 18.20 -12.38 -9.80
N GLU A 74 19.03 -13.24 -10.40
CA GLU A 74 20.18 -12.82 -11.24
C GLU A 74 21.17 -11.87 -10.52
N GLY A 75 21.37 -12.07 -9.21
CA GLY A 75 22.29 -11.25 -8.41
C GLY A 75 21.69 -9.91 -7.95
N ARG A 76 20.40 -9.67 -8.20
CA ARG A 76 19.69 -8.49 -7.71
C ARG A 76 18.64 -8.90 -6.66
N PRO A 77 18.63 -8.26 -5.48
CA PRO A 77 17.61 -8.51 -4.48
C PRO A 77 16.28 -7.86 -4.87
N TYR A 78 15.19 -8.49 -4.45
CA TYR A 78 13.82 -8.07 -4.69
C TYR A 78 12.94 -8.46 -3.51
N THR A 79 11.81 -7.76 -3.42
CA THR A 79 10.71 -8.17 -2.57
C THR A 79 9.61 -8.79 -3.38
N ILE A 80 9.11 -9.93 -2.91
CA ILE A 80 8.17 -10.78 -3.63
C ILE A 80 6.90 -10.92 -2.81
N LYS A 81 5.76 -10.46 -3.34
CA LYS A 81 4.43 -10.62 -2.72
C LYS A 81 3.78 -11.87 -3.27
N ARG A 82 3.36 -12.77 -2.39
CA ARG A 82 2.59 -13.97 -2.74
C ARG A 82 1.31 -14.04 -1.94
N TYR A 83 0.22 -14.42 -2.60
CA TYR A 83 -1.07 -14.68 -1.97
C TYR A 83 -1.25 -16.18 -1.69
N PRO A 84 -2.06 -16.54 -0.68
CA PRO A 84 -2.40 -17.92 -0.38
C PRO A 84 -3.37 -18.50 -1.43
N GLU A 85 -3.30 -19.81 -1.65
CA GLU A 85 -4.11 -20.51 -2.68
C GLU A 85 -5.63 -20.37 -2.46
N ARG A 86 -6.08 -20.16 -1.22
CA ARG A 86 -7.50 -19.93 -0.90
C ARG A 86 -8.13 -18.73 -1.63
N LEU A 87 -7.35 -17.71 -2.02
CA LEU A 87 -7.87 -16.56 -2.78
C LEU A 87 -8.10 -16.91 -4.26
N TYR A 88 -7.28 -17.83 -4.79
CA TYR A 88 -7.47 -18.37 -6.14
C TYR A 88 -8.78 -19.16 -6.24
N GLU A 89 -9.11 -19.97 -5.22
CA GLU A 89 -10.36 -20.75 -5.19
C GLU A 89 -11.61 -19.85 -5.21
N ARG A 90 -11.50 -18.65 -4.64
CA ARG A 90 -12.56 -17.63 -4.65
C ARG A 90 -12.62 -16.80 -5.94
N LYS A 91 -11.69 -17.03 -6.87
CA LYS A 91 -11.54 -16.27 -8.13
C LYS A 91 -11.47 -14.76 -7.88
N GLU A 92 -10.74 -14.35 -6.84
CA GLU A 92 -10.61 -12.93 -6.51
C GLU A 92 -9.75 -12.20 -7.57
N GLU A 93 -10.35 -11.29 -8.33
CA GLU A 93 -9.65 -10.56 -9.38
C GLU A 93 -8.81 -9.37 -8.87
N MET A 94 -8.87 -9.10 -7.56
CA MET A 94 -8.22 -7.96 -6.89
C MET A 94 -6.71 -7.87 -7.14
N ALA A 95 -6.01 -9.00 -7.19
CA ALA A 95 -4.57 -8.98 -7.45
C ALA A 95 -4.20 -8.52 -8.87
N TYR A 96 -5.09 -8.73 -9.86
CA TYR A 96 -4.85 -8.23 -11.21
C TYR A 96 -5.02 -6.71 -11.28
N ASN A 97 -6.00 -6.17 -10.56
CA ASN A 97 -6.14 -4.73 -10.36
C ASN A 97 -4.91 -4.15 -9.64
N GLU A 98 -4.40 -4.85 -8.62
CA GLU A 98 -3.18 -4.44 -7.92
C GLU A 98 -1.99 -4.33 -8.88
N ILE A 99 -1.78 -5.31 -9.77
CA ILE A 99 -0.70 -5.26 -10.76
C ILE A 99 -0.86 -4.03 -11.66
N ALA A 100 -2.06 -3.82 -12.22
CA ALA A 100 -2.33 -2.71 -13.13
C ALA A 100 -2.12 -1.34 -12.46
N LEU A 101 -2.69 -1.13 -11.26
CA LEU A 101 -2.58 0.12 -10.52
C LEU A 101 -1.16 0.36 -10.01
N SER A 102 -0.49 -0.68 -9.48
CA SER A 102 0.91 -0.58 -9.05
C SER A 102 1.81 -0.26 -10.23
N ALA A 103 1.62 -0.90 -11.39
CA ALA A 103 2.36 -0.57 -12.61
C ALA A 103 2.14 0.90 -12.99
N ARG A 104 0.90 1.40 -12.98
CA ARG A 104 0.56 2.79 -13.31
C ARG A 104 1.29 3.82 -12.44
N VAL A 105 1.41 3.58 -11.13
CA VAL A 105 2.02 4.55 -10.20
C VAL A 105 3.53 4.37 -10.00
N SER A 106 4.12 3.29 -10.49
CA SER A 106 5.51 2.87 -10.22
C SER A 106 6.63 3.85 -10.59
N ASN A 107 6.36 4.85 -11.43
CA ASN A 107 7.33 5.91 -11.75
C ASN A 107 7.30 7.08 -10.76
N HIS A 108 6.28 7.17 -9.91
CA HIS A 108 6.19 8.20 -8.88
C HIS A 108 6.89 7.74 -7.59
N SER A 109 7.81 8.57 -7.12
CA SER A 109 8.71 8.24 -6.00
C SER A 109 8.05 8.04 -4.63
N GLY A 110 6.76 8.37 -4.50
CA GLY A 110 5.96 8.16 -3.29
C GLY A 110 5.30 6.77 -3.20
N PHE A 111 5.56 5.87 -4.16
CA PHE A 111 5.03 4.51 -4.15
C PHE A 111 6.15 3.47 -4.21
N LEU A 112 5.88 2.29 -3.66
CA LEU A 112 6.77 1.13 -3.79
C LEU A 112 6.75 0.66 -5.25
N LYS A 113 7.92 0.67 -5.90
CA LYS A 113 8.02 0.40 -7.32
C LYS A 113 7.77 -1.07 -7.63
N LEU A 114 6.74 -1.36 -8.43
CA LEU A 114 6.56 -2.66 -9.05
C LEU A 114 7.62 -2.82 -10.16
N ILE A 115 8.42 -3.88 -10.06
CA ILE A 115 9.40 -4.26 -11.08
C ILE A 115 8.78 -5.21 -12.09
N GLY A 116 7.89 -6.08 -11.64
CA GLY A 116 7.32 -7.12 -12.46
C GLY A 116 6.32 -8.00 -11.76
N CYS A 117 5.85 -9.02 -12.47
CA CYS A 117 5.06 -10.09 -11.89
C CYS A 117 5.37 -11.43 -12.59
N CYS A 118 4.95 -12.52 -11.97
CA CYS A 118 4.94 -13.86 -12.53
C CYS A 118 3.50 -14.37 -12.57
N LEU A 119 3.04 -14.70 -13.78
CA LEU A 119 1.67 -15.18 -14.03
C LEU A 119 1.59 -16.71 -14.13
N GLU A 120 2.72 -17.41 -14.00
CA GLU A 120 2.83 -18.87 -14.13
C GLU A 120 2.41 -19.63 -12.85
N PHE A 121 2.14 -18.93 -11.75
CA PHE A 121 1.57 -19.49 -10.52
C PHE A 121 0.03 -19.53 -10.58
N PRO A 122 -0.66 -20.34 -9.77
CA PRO A 122 -2.13 -20.34 -9.72
C PRO A 122 -2.72 -18.94 -9.51
N PHE A 123 -2.09 -18.14 -8.65
CA PHE A 123 -2.40 -16.74 -8.46
C PHE A 123 -1.14 -15.91 -8.71
N PRO A 124 -1.23 -14.72 -9.32
CA PRO A 124 -0.04 -13.98 -9.72
C PRO A 124 0.85 -13.63 -8.52
N VAL A 125 2.16 -13.67 -8.76
CA VAL A 125 3.18 -13.28 -7.78
C VAL A 125 3.77 -11.94 -8.23
N LEU A 126 3.80 -10.95 -7.34
CA LEU A 126 4.30 -9.61 -7.67
C LEU A 126 5.74 -9.45 -7.19
N VAL A 127 6.54 -8.73 -7.96
CA VAL A 127 7.96 -8.47 -7.68
C VAL A 127 8.18 -6.96 -7.63
N PHE A 128 8.58 -6.47 -6.48
CA PHE A 128 8.84 -5.07 -6.19
C PHE A 128 10.34 -4.81 -6.05
N GLU A 129 10.72 -3.54 -6.08
CA GLU A 129 12.07 -3.12 -5.70
C GLU A 129 12.45 -3.67 -4.33
N ASP A 130 13.75 -3.86 -4.09
CA ASP A 130 14.20 -4.45 -2.84
C ASP A 130 13.75 -3.63 -1.63
N LEU A 131 13.27 -4.36 -0.63
CA LEU A 131 13.02 -3.84 0.70
C LEU A 131 14.25 -4.19 1.54
N ASP A 132 15.28 -3.36 1.45
CA ASP A 132 16.29 -3.29 2.52
C ASP A 132 15.74 -2.58 3.77
N TYR A 133 14.42 -2.55 3.91
CA TYR A 133 13.68 -1.54 4.63
C TYR A 133 12.68 -2.15 5.58
N THR A 134 12.49 -1.44 6.68
CA THR A 134 11.50 -1.77 7.69
C THR A 134 10.15 -1.21 7.29
N VAL A 135 9.21 -2.11 7.04
CA VAL A 135 7.77 -1.81 7.06
C VAL A 135 7.47 -1.10 8.37
N MET A 136 6.68 -0.02 8.33
CA MET A 136 6.15 0.51 9.57
C MET A 136 5.28 -0.55 10.24
N ASN A 137 5.67 -0.98 11.45
CA ASN A 137 4.89 -1.93 12.22
C ASN A 137 3.52 -1.32 12.58
N HIS A 138 2.64 -2.09 13.22
CA HIS A 138 1.29 -1.61 13.57
C HIS A 138 1.27 -0.35 14.47
N ARG A 139 2.40 0.00 15.12
CA ARG A 139 2.56 1.24 15.89
C ARG A 139 3.11 2.38 15.05
N GLY A 140 3.57 2.18 13.82
CA GLY A 140 4.19 3.25 13.03
C GLY A 140 5.69 3.44 13.29
N SER A 141 6.37 2.45 13.88
CA SER A 141 7.83 2.41 14.00
C SER A 141 8.47 1.34 13.11
N VAL A 142 9.79 1.39 13.07
CA VAL A 142 10.72 0.58 12.33
C VAL A 142 11.27 -0.52 13.25
N GLY A 143 10.87 -1.78 13.03
CA GLY A 143 11.38 -2.93 13.77
C GLY A 143 10.30 -3.79 14.44
N SER A 144 10.73 -4.75 15.28
CA SER A 144 9.84 -5.70 15.96
C SER A 144 8.91 -4.98 16.95
N PHE A 145 7.73 -5.55 17.19
CA PHE A 145 6.69 -4.98 18.06
C PHE A 145 7.15 -4.65 19.50
N LEU A 146 8.22 -5.30 19.96
CA LEU A 146 8.69 -5.24 21.36
C LEU A 146 9.89 -4.30 21.57
N GLU A 147 10.67 -3.99 20.52
CA GLU A 147 11.99 -3.34 20.68
C GLU A 147 12.20 -2.12 19.76
N ALA A 148 11.21 -1.75 18.94
CA ALA A 148 11.35 -0.64 18.01
C ALA A 148 11.32 0.72 18.75
N PRO A 149 12.36 1.56 18.64
CA PRO A 149 12.38 2.89 19.25
C PRO A 149 11.36 3.82 18.57
N LEU A 150 10.84 4.79 19.32
CA LEU A 150 9.93 5.79 18.74
C LEU A 150 10.64 6.59 17.64
N LEU A 151 9.98 6.78 16.50
CA LEU A 151 10.52 7.65 15.45
C LEU A 151 10.57 9.11 15.93
N PRO A 152 11.66 9.86 15.64
CA PRO A 152 11.72 11.29 15.93
C PRO A 152 10.52 12.06 15.32
N TRP A 153 10.05 13.10 16.01
CA TRP A 153 8.85 13.85 15.60
C TRP A 153 8.95 14.42 14.18
N ASN A 154 10.08 15.01 13.82
CA ASN A 154 10.36 15.52 12.48
C ASN A 154 10.30 14.42 11.40
N VAL A 155 10.76 13.20 11.70
CA VAL A 155 10.68 12.05 10.79
C VAL A 155 9.23 11.63 10.60
N ARG A 156 8.44 11.60 11.69
CA ARG A 156 7.01 11.33 11.62
C ARG A 156 6.31 12.35 10.72
N LEU A 157 6.44 13.66 10.99
CA LEU A 157 5.83 14.70 10.14
C LEU A 157 6.23 14.58 8.66
N LYS A 158 7.50 14.27 8.37
CA LYS A 158 7.97 14.00 7.02
C LYS A 158 7.21 12.84 6.36
N ILE A 159 7.07 11.71 7.07
CA ILE A 159 6.33 10.53 6.60
C ILE A 159 4.86 10.88 6.31
N ALA A 160 4.17 11.54 7.26
CA ALA A 160 2.77 11.94 7.06
C ALA A 160 2.60 12.82 5.82
N LYS A 161 3.49 13.81 5.65
CA LYS A 161 3.49 14.70 4.48
C LYS A 161 3.73 13.92 3.18
N GLU A 162 4.71 13.02 3.15
CA GLU A 162 5.04 12.22 1.96
C GLU A 162 3.90 11.27 1.56
N ILE A 163 3.25 10.63 2.54
CA ILE A 163 2.05 9.81 2.30
C ILE A 163 0.86 10.65 1.86
N ALA A 164 0.64 11.82 2.43
CA ALA A 164 -0.42 12.73 1.99
C ALA A 164 -0.24 13.17 0.52
N ILE A 165 1.01 13.40 0.11
CA ILE A 165 1.35 13.69 -1.29
C ILE A 165 1.07 12.48 -2.19
N ALA A 166 1.43 11.27 -1.76
CA ALA A 166 1.14 10.04 -2.51
C ALA A 166 -0.38 9.83 -2.69
N ILE A 167 -1.18 9.97 -1.64
CA ILE A 167 -2.65 9.84 -1.73
C ILE A 167 -3.24 10.95 -2.62
N THR A 168 -2.76 12.20 -2.48
CA THR A 168 -3.16 13.29 -3.37
C THR A 168 -2.89 12.96 -4.84
N TYR A 169 -1.74 12.34 -5.15
CA TYR A 169 -1.41 11.90 -6.51
C TYR A 169 -2.44 10.88 -7.02
N LEU A 170 -2.83 9.88 -6.22
CA LEU A 170 -3.88 8.93 -6.60
C LEU A 170 -5.22 9.60 -6.91
N HIS A 171 -5.58 10.61 -6.13
CA HIS A 171 -6.87 11.30 -6.26
C HIS A 171 -6.93 12.30 -7.41
N THR A 172 -5.78 12.83 -7.87
CA THR A 172 -5.76 14.02 -8.73
C THR A 172 -4.90 13.93 -9.98
N ALA A 173 -3.94 13.01 -10.06
CA ALA A 173 -2.99 12.97 -11.19
C ALA A 173 -3.54 12.25 -12.44
N PHE A 174 -4.73 11.66 -12.35
CA PHE A 174 -5.32 10.85 -13.40
C PHE A 174 -6.76 11.29 -13.71
N PRO A 175 -7.28 11.04 -14.93
CA PRO A 175 -8.68 11.34 -15.27
C PRO A 175 -9.70 10.58 -14.41
N ARG A 176 -9.28 9.44 -13.86
CA ARG A 176 -10.05 8.58 -12.95
C ARG A 176 -9.43 8.68 -11.56
N ILE A 177 -10.27 8.94 -10.55
CA ILE A 177 -9.84 8.98 -9.15
C ILE A 177 -9.49 7.55 -8.72
N ILE A 178 -8.26 7.32 -8.28
CA ILE A 178 -7.85 6.05 -7.69
C ILE A 178 -8.01 6.15 -6.17
N ILE A 179 -8.82 5.28 -5.57
CA ILE A 179 -9.03 5.20 -4.13
C ILE A 179 -8.30 3.96 -3.61
N HIS A 180 -7.40 4.15 -2.65
CA HIS A 180 -6.52 3.08 -2.15
C HIS A 180 -7.26 2.09 -1.23
N ARG A 181 -8.16 2.59 -0.38
CA ARG A 181 -8.95 1.87 0.64
C ARG A 181 -8.18 1.22 1.78
N ASP A 182 -6.86 1.04 1.64
CA ASP A 182 -6.03 0.38 2.64
C ASP A 182 -4.83 1.24 3.09
N ILE A 183 -5.12 2.41 3.66
CA ILE A 183 -4.12 3.33 4.21
C ILE A 183 -3.88 2.97 5.69
N LEU A 184 -2.79 2.23 5.96
CA LEU A 184 -2.38 1.83 7.30
C LEU A 184 -0.85 1.70 7.39
N PRO A 185 -0.26 1.65 8.61
CA PRO A 185 1.19 1.63 8.78
C PRO A 185 1.90 0.51 8.00
N THR A 186 1.33 -0.69 7.97
CA THR A 186 1.96 -1.86 7.33
C THR A 186 2.06 -1.77 5.81
N ASN A 187 1.40 -0.79 5.21
CA ASN A 187 1.44 -0.50 3.78
C ASN A 187 2.35 0.71 3.47
N VAL A 188 3.04 1.26 4.48
CA VAL A 188 4.02 2.32 4.32
C VAL A 188 5.43 1.80 4.55
N PHE A 189 6.24 1.92 3.50
CA PHE A 189 7.64 1.53 3.48
C PHE A 189 8.53 2.76 3.57
N LEU A 190 9.72 2.63 4.17
CA LEU A 190 10.71 3.71 4.22
C LEU A 190 11.93 3.31 3.41
N ASP A 191 12.31 4.07 2.38
CA ASP A 191 13.52 3.76 1.63
C ASP A 191 14.82 4.13 2.40
N LYS A 192 15.99 3.92 1.77
CA LYS A 192 17.31 4.10 2.39
C LYS A 192 17.60 5.54 2.80
N ASN A 193 16.86 6.48 2.22
CA ASN A 193 16.96 7.90 2.54
C ASN A 193 15.86 8.32 3.53
N GLY A 194 15.16 7.36 4.13
CA GLY A 194 14.03 7.58 5.02
C GLY A 194 12.86 8.26 4.32
N LYS A 195 12.62 7.98 3.04
CA LYS A 195 11.46 8.47 2.30
C LYS A 195 10.32 7.46 2.35
N ALA A 196 9.13 7.93 2.70
CA ALA A 196 7.93 7.12 2.77
C ALA A 196 7.40 6.77 1.37
N LYS A 197 7.02 5.50 1.22
CA LYS A 197 6.45 4.91 0.01
C LYS A 197 5.19 4.15 0.37
N LEU A 198 4.07 4.52 -0.26
CA LEU A 198 2.81 3.79 -0.14
C LEU A 198 2.84 2.54 -1.03
N ALA A 199 2.29 1.45 -0.55
CA ALA A 199 2.23 0.17 -1.24
C ALA A 199 0.88 -0.52 -1.01
N ASP A 200 0.74 -1.70 -1.60
CA ASP A 200 -0.42 -2.59 -1.49
C ASP A 200 -1.73 -2.02 -2.07
N PHE A 201 -1.86 -2.18 -3.38
CA PHE A 201 -3.06 -1.78 -4.13
C PHE A 201 -4.11 -2.91 -4.19
N PHE A 202 -4.06 -3.93 -3.32
CA PHE A 202 -4.97 -5.08 -3.39
C PHE A 202 -6.44 -4.67 -3.34
N TYR A 203 -6.79 -3.75 -2.44
CA TYR A 203 -8.14 -3.20 -2.35
C TYR A 203 -8.33 -1.94 -3.20
N ALA A 204 -7.33 -1.42 -3.89
CA ALA A 204 -7.49 -0.15 -4.60
C ALA A 204 -8.42 -0.29 -5.82
N ILE A 205 -9.15 0.79 -6.14
CA ILE A 205 -9.99 0.87 -7.34
C ILE A 205 -9.84 2.22 -8.04
N ALA A 206 -10.04 2.23 -9.36
CA ALA A 206 -10.21 3.46 -10.12
C ALA A 206 -11.70 3.72 -10.37
N LEU A 207 -12.23 4.85 -9.90
CA LEU A 207 -13.60 5.26 -10.18
C LEU A 207 -13.82 5.47 -11.69
N PRO A 208 -15.03 5.24 -12.22
CA PRO A 208 -15.34 5.61 -13.60
C PRO A 208 -15.03 7.10 -13.86
N GLU A 209 -14.62 7.44 -15.08
CA GLU A 209 -14.27 8.81 -15.43
C GLU A 209 -15.45 9.78 -15.17
N GLY A 210 -15.15 10.95 -14.61
CA GLY A 210 -16.15 11.95 -14.23
C GLY A 210 -17.00 11.60 -13.01
N LYS A 211 -16.79 10.44 -12.36
CA LYS A 211 -17.44 10.08 -11.09
C LYS A 211 -16.52 10.36 -9.91
N SER A 212 -17.10 10.91 -8.83
CA SER A 212 -16.44 11.09 -7.53
C SER A 212 -16.85 10.07 -6.47
N TRP A 213 -17.76 9.16 -6.84
CA TRP A 213 -18.25 8.12 -5.95
C TRP A 213 -18.68 6.87 -6.72
N ILE A 214 -18.73 5.75 -6.02
CA ILE A 214 -19.33 4.49 -6.49
C ILE A 214 -20.03 3.79 -5.33
N LEU A 215 -21.10 3.05 -5.65
CA LEU A 215 -21.75 2.15 -4.70
C LEU A 215 -21.14 0.77 -4.83
N GLU A 216 -20.52 0.27 -3.77
CA GLU A 216 -19.91 -1.05 -3.76
C GLU A 216 -20.89 -2.13 -3.29
N GLU A 217 -20.78 -3.34 -3.84
CA GLU A 217 -21.57 -4.49 -3.35
C GLU A 217 -21.15 -4.90 -1.93
N GLN A 218 -19.85 -4.78 -1.63
CA GLN A 218 -19.23 -5.17 -0.37
C GLN A 218 -18.25 -4.10 0.12
N VAL A 219 -18.05 -4.05 1.43
CA VAL A 219 -17.08 -3.15 2.05
C VAL A 219 -15.74 -3.85 2.15
N TYR A 220 -14.69 -3.23 1.61
CA TYR A 220 -13.30 -3.70 1.70
C TYR A 220 -12.43 -2.78 2.56
N GLY A 221 -11.43 -3.33 3.22
CA GLY A 221 -10.47 -2.62 4.05
C GLY A 221 -10.24 -3.28 5.41
N ILE A 222 -9.42 -2.65 6.24
CA ILE A 222 -9.05 -3.15 7.58
C ILE A 222 -9.89 -2.48 8.67
N MET A 223 -10.53 -3.29 9.50
CA MET A 223 -11.36 -2.82 10.61
C MET A 223 -10.59 -1.84 11.51
N GLY A 224 -11.23 -0.73 11.84
CA GLY A 224 -10.63 0.35 12.63
C GLY A 224 -9.87 1.39 11.81
N TYR A 225 -9.67 1.17 10.51
CA TYR A 225 -9.25 2.17 9.51
C TYR A 225 -10.37 2.48 8.50
N ILE A 226 -11.31 1.54 8.27
CA ILE A 226 -12.45 1.75 7.36
C ILE A 226 -13.27 2.98 7.79
N ASP A 227 -13.53 3.86 6.83
CA ASP A 227 -14.44 4.99 6.96
C ASP A 227 -15.84 4.54 7.41
N PRO A 228 -16.36 5.01 8.56
CA PRO A 228 -17.67 4.60 9.07
C PRO A 228 -18.82 4.95 8.13
N THR A 229 -18.68 6.00 7.31
CA THR A 229 -19.69 6.37 6.32
C THR A 229 -19.68 5.37 5.16
N TYR A 230 -18.51 5.00 4.64
CA TYR A 230 -18.39 3.92 3.65
C TYR A 230 -18.88 2.58 4.21
N PHE A 231 -18.52 2.24 5.45
CA PHE A 231 -18.95 1.00 6.09
C PHE A 231 -20.48 0.87 6.18
N SER A 232 -21.17 1.96 6.53
CA SER A 232 -22.63 1.96 6.72
C SER A 232 -23.42 2.13 5.41
N THR A 233 -22.91 2.91 4.46
CA THR A 233 -23.64 3.27 3.24
C THR A 233 -23.20 2.50 2.00
N ARG A 234 -22.01 1.88 2.04
CA ARG A 234 -21.28 1.32 0.88
C ARG A 234 -20.94 2.34 -0.21
N LEU A 235 -21.16 3.62 0.05
CA LEU A 235 -20.77 4.70 -0.84
C LEU A 235 -19.28 4.98 -0.65
N LEU A 236 -18.48 4.63 -1.64
CA LEU A 236 -17.04 4.88 -1.63
C LEU A 236 -16.73 6.21 -2.31
N THR A 237 -15.91 7.03 -1.67
CA THR A 237 -15.40 8.31 -2.19
C THR A 237 -13.92 8.47 -1.86
N GLU A 238 -13.24 9.45 -2.45
CA GLU A 238 -11.86 9.78 -2.09
C GLU A 238 -11.68 10.13 -0.60
N TYR A 239 -12.75 10.58 0.06
CA TYR A 239 -12.75 10.91 1.49
C TYR A 239 -12.66 9.70 2.41
N SER A 240 -12.86 8.49 1.89
CA SER A 240 -12.60 7.27 2.64
C SER A 240 -11.10 7.07 2.89
N ASP A 241 -10.24 7.42 1.92
CA ASP A 241 -8.78 7.46 2.13
C ASP A 241 -8.37 8.59 3.08
N VAL A 242 -9.04 9.74 3.03
CA VAL A 242 -8.79 10.87 3.96
C VAL A 242 -9.05 10.45 5.41
N PHE A 243 -10.15 9.73 5.65
CA PHE A 243 -10.45 9.18 6.97
C PHE A 243 -9.38 8.19 7.42
N SER A 244 -9.05 7.19 6.59
CA SER A 244 -8.01 6.19 6.90
C SER A 244 -6.66 6.85 7.17
N PHE A 245 -6.31 7.90 6.42
CA PHE A 245 -5.10 8.70 6.65
C PHE A 245 -5.15 9.47 7.99
N GLY A 246 -6.30 10.02 8.37
CA GLY A 246 -6.51 10.57 9.70
C GLY A 246 -6.28 9.53 10.79
N ILE A 247 -6.80 8.31 10.63
CA ILE A 247 -6.54 7.20 11.55
C ILE A 247 -5.06 6.81 11.57
N LEU A 248 -4.37 6.80 10.43
CA LEU A 248 -2.91 6.57 10.37
C LEU A 248 -2.15 7.60 11.21
N MET A 249 -2.50 8.88 11.10
CA MET A 249 -1.93 9.95 11.92
C MET A 249 -2.32 9.82 13.41
N LEU A 250 -3.50 9.25 13.72
CA LEU A 250 -3.96 9.07 15.09
C LEU A 250 -3.36 7.83 15.78
N LYS A 251 -3.33 6.67 15.12
CA LYS A 251 -3.00 5.38 15.73
C LYS A 251 -1.53 5.00 15.59
N GLY A 252 -0.78 5.67 14.73
CA GLY A 252 0.66 5.55 14.74
C GLY A 252 1.27 6.33 15.90
N GLU A 253 2.53 6.06 16.19
CA GLU A 253 3.38 6.74 17.15
C GLU A 253 3.39 8.27 16.98
N PHE A 254 2.88 8.78 15.85
CA PHE A 254 2.46 10.16 15.63
C PHE A 254 1.74 10.82 16.81
N THR A 255 0.82 10.13 17.51
CA THR A 255 0.15 10.71 18.72
C THR A 255 0.41 9.95 20.01
N GLU A 256 1.04 8.76 19.98
CA GLU A 256 1.35 7.99 21.20
C GLU A 256 2.31 8.78 22.13
N THR A 257 3.08 9.74 21.59
CA THR A 257 3.85 10.72 22.36
C THR A 257 2.99 11.52 23.35
N ILE A 258 1.74 11.87 23.00
CA ILE A 258 0.86 12.67 23.87
C ILE A 258 0.40 11.86 25.10
N TYR A 259 0.24 10.54 24.94
CA TYR A 259 -0.24 9.65 26.00
C TYR A 259 0.86 8.99 26.83
N ARG A 260 2.06 8.77 26.25
CA ARG A 260 3.18 8.06 26.91
C ARG A 260 4.33 8.95 27.36
N VAL A 261 4.67 9.96 26.56
CA VAL A 261 5.64 10.97 26.97
C VAL A 261 4.83 12.03 27.68
N GLY A 262 4.88 12.04 29.02
CA GLY A 262 4.29 13.14 29.76
C GLY A 262 4.75 14.46 29.13
N VAL A 263 3.82 15.41 28.98
CA VAL A 263 3.97 16.73 28.30
C VAL A 263 5.25 17.51 28.68
N ARG A 264 6.01 17.04 29.69
CA ARG A 264 7.24 17.62 30.23
C ARG A 264 8.47 17.52 29.33
N ASP A 265 8.57 16.53 28.43
CA ASP A 265 9.77 16.32 27.60
C ASP A 265 9.63 16.79 26.14
N ILE A 266 8.48 17.34 25.76
CA ILE A 266 8.26 17.92 24.42
C ILE A 266 8.69 19.38 24.46
N VAL A 267 9.59 19.79 23.56
CA VAL A 267 9.98 21.21 23.45
C VAL A 267 8.75 22.02 23.03
N GLU A 268 8.55 23.21 23.60
CA GLU A 268 7.34 24.05 23.39
C GLU A 268 6.99 24.27 21.90
N ALA A 269 8.02 24.35 21.07
CA ALA A 269 7.93 24.41 19.62
C ALA A 269 7.25 23.17 19.00
N GLU A 270 7.70 21.96 19.36
CA GLU A 270 7.11 20.69 18.90
C GLU A 270 5.66 20.56 19.38
N ARG A 271 5.34 21.07 20.57
CA ARG A 271 3.98 21.07 21.12
C ARG A 271 2.98 21.80 20.21
N CYS A 272 3.37 22.96 19.66
CA CYS A 272 2.52 23.70 18.72
C CYS A 272 2.25 22.89 17.43
N GLN A 273 3.27 22.27 16.86
CA GLN A 273 3.10 21.41 15.68
C GLN A 273 2.23 20.20 15.98
N VAL A 274 2.38 19.59 17.16
CA VAL A 274 1.56 18.47 17.62
C VAL A 274 0.10 18.89 17.69
N ASP A 275 -0.21 20.02 18.31
CA ASP A 275 -1.59 20.52 18.42
C ASP A 275 -2.22 20.79 17.05
N MET A 276 -1.45 21.38 16.12
CA MET A 276 -1.89 21.59 14.74
C MET A 276 -2.16 20.25 14.02
N LEU A 277 -1.28 19.26 14.18
CA LEU A 277 -1.44 17.93 13.58
C LEU A 277 -2.68 17.23 14.14
N VAL A 278 -2.90 17.31 15.45
CA VAL A 278 -4.06 16.71 16.13
C VAL A 278 -5.36 17.33 15.60
N ASN A 279 -5.43 18.66 15.47
CA ASN A 279 -6.59 19.34 14.90
C ASN A 279 -6.86 18.89 13.45
N LEU A 280 -5.82 18.87 12.60
CA LEU A 280 -5.92 18.37 11.24
C LEU A 280 -6.40 16.91 11.19
N THR A 281 -5.91 16.07 12.09
CA THR A 281 -6.31 14.67 12.22
C THR A 281 -7.79 14.54 12.54
N PHE A 282 -8.31 15.29 13.51
CA PHE A 282 -9.73 15.29 13.84
C PHE A 282 -10.62 15.73 12.66
N ARG A 283 -10.20 16.75 11.90
CA ARG A 283 -10.92 17.17 10.70
C ARG A 283 -10.93 16.11 9.60
N CYS A 284 -9.84 15.36 9.42
CA CYS A 284 -9.81 14.22 8.50
C CYS A 284 -10.77 13.10 8.93
N CYS A 285 -10.93 12.91 10.24
CA CYS A 285 -11.77 11.88 10.85
C CYS A 285 -13.23 12.30 11.12
N GLU A 286 -13.66 13.46 10.61
CA GLU A 286 -15.04 13.95 10.78
C GLU A 286 -16.05 12.92 10.28
N ARG A 287 -17.15 12.76 11.02
CA ARG A 287 -18.21 11.80 10.65
C ARG A 287 -18.94 12.23 9.38
N SER A 288 -19.13 13.54 9.24
CA SER A 288 -19.74 14.19 8.10
C SER A 288 -18.67 14.35 7.00
N VAL A 289 -18.88 13.69 5.86
CA VAL A 289 -17.88 13.58 4.78
C VAL A 289 -17.59 14.95 4.18
N GLU A 290 -18.60 15.79 4.05
CA GLU A 290 -18.54 17.16 3.54
C GLU A 290 -17.72 18.12 4.41
N LYS A 291 -17.48 17.77 5.68
CA LYS A 291 -16.59 18.54 6.58
C LYS A 291 -15.13 18.10 6.50
N ARG A 292 -14.85 16.92 5.90
CA ARG A 292 -13.48 16.46 5.73
C ARG A 292 -12.76 17.32 4.70
N PRO A 293 -11.51 17.73 4.95
CA PRO A 293 -10.71 18.41 3.94
C PRO A 293 -10.43 17.48 2.76
N LYS A 294 -10.21 18.03 1.57
CA LYS A 294 -9.64 17.26 0.46
C LYS A 294 -8.20 16.89 0.78
N MET A 295 -7.74 15.75 0.27
CA MET A 295 -6.37 15.28 0.54
C MET A 295 -5.28 16.28 0.13
N ILE A 296 -5.51 17.03 -0.96
CA ILE A 296 -4.60 18.09 -1.40
C ILE A 296 -4.45 19.21 -0.36
N ASP A 297 -5.52 19.54 0.36
CA ASP A 297 -5.50 20.59 1.39
C ASP A 297 -4.86 20.07 2.68
N VAL A 298 -5.08 18.79 3.00
CA VAL A 298 -4.34 18.10 4.08
C VAL A 298 -2.83 18.13 3.81
N ALA A 299 -2.40 17.78 2.59
CA ALA A 299 -0.98 17.81 2.22
C ALA A 299 -0.37 19.23 2.29
N LYS A 300 -1.11 20.26 1.86
CA LYS A 300 -0.69 21.66 1.99
C LYS A 300 -0.56 22.08 3.44
N GLU A 301 -1.49 21.66 4.31
CA GLU A 301 -1.47 22.02 5.71
C GLU A 301 -0.33 21.31 6.46
N LEU A 302 -0.09 20.02 6.21
CA LEU A 302 1.08 19.30 6.73
C LEU A 302 2.40 19.98 6.36
N LYS A 303 2.50 20.49 5.12
CA LYS A 303 3.67 21.27 4.69
C LYS A 303 3.83 22.59 5.45
N ARG A 304 2.73 23.22 5.91
CA ARG A 304 2.78 24.43 6.75
C ARG A 304 3.18 24.07 8.18
N ILE A 305 2.62 22.99 8.73
CA ILE A 305 2.96 22.48 10.06
C ILE A 305 4.45 22.18 10.13
N GLU A 306 5.00 21.44 9.17
CA GLU A 306 6.44 21.10 9.13
C GLU A 306 7.35 22.35 9.14
N ARG A 307 6.91 23.45 8.52
CA ARG A 307 7.68 24.71 8.38
C ARG A 307 7.50 25.70 9.53
N SER A 308 6.56 25.47 10.46
CA SER A 308 6.27 26.46 11.51
C SER A 308 7.41 26.64 12.53
N LEU A 309 8.44 25.79 12.49
CA LEU A 309 9.59 25.79 13.40
C LEU A 309 10.96 25.86 12.70
N SER A 310 10.99 26.08 11.38
CA SER A 310 12.22 26.21 10.58
C SER A 310 12.65 27.66 10.41
#